data_AF-A0A964BKZ6-F1
#
_entry.id   AF-A0A964BKZ6-F1
#
_cell.length_a   1.000
_cell.length_b   1.000
_cell.length_c   1.000
_cell.angle_alpha   90.00
_cell.angle_beta   90.00
_cell.angle_gamma   90.00
#
_symmetry.space_group_name_H-M   'P 1'
#
loop_
_entity.id
_entity.type
_entity.pdbx_description
1 polymer ?
#
loop_
_entity_poly.entity_id
_entity_poly.type
_entity_poly.pdbx_seq_one_letter_code
_entity_poly.pdbx_strand_id
1 'polypeptide(L)'
;NPEVDLNAARLRMARIPEGATLIDNPVSKAPGFSLGNVHVMAGVPSVFAAMVEGLLPRLTGGAPLLSATVRAGLPEGELAAALADLAAAFPDVGIGCYPFNFGDRPGANLVARSADPDRLAAAEAALAALVADLEAGRG
;
A
#
# COMPACT_ATOMS: atom_id res chain seq x y z
N ASN A 1 -19.98 -19.75 -31.40
CA ASN A 1 -20.85 -20.71 -30.70
C ASN A 1 -20.81 -20.40 -29.20
N PRO A 2 -21.76 -19.63 -28.65
CA PRO A 2 -21.66 -19.07 -27.29
C PRO A 2 -22.09 -20.02 -26.16
N GLU A 3 -22.46 -21.26 -26.46
CA GLU A 3 -23.02 -22.21 -25.50
C GLU A 3 -22.00 -23.16 -24.85
N VAL A 4 -20.70 -23.00 -25.12
CA VAL A 4 -19.68 -23.87 -24.54
C VAL A 4 -19.12 -23.24 -23.25
N ASP A 5 -19.44 -23.92 -22.15
CA ASP A 5 -18.90 -23.81 -20.80
C ASP A 5 -19.72 -22.97 -19.80
N LEU A 6 -20.98 -23.36 -19.56
CA LEU A 6 -21.74 -23.04 -18.35
C LEU A 6 -21.77 -24.29 -17.47
N ASN A 7 -20.62 -24.72 -16.97
CA ASN A 7 -20.53 -25.94 -16.15
C ASN A 7 -21.04 -25.69 -14.70
N ALA A 8 -21.35 -26.77 -13.98
CA ALA A 8 -21.87 -26.71 -12.60
C ALA A 8 -20.95 -25.96 -11.61
N ALA A 9 -19.64 -25.89 -11.88
CA ALA A 9 -18.71 -25.09 -11.08
C ALA A 9 -18.88 -23.58 -11.32
N ARG A 10 -19.13 -23.16 -12.55
CA ARG A 10 -19.44 -21.75 -12.89
C ARG A 10 -20.76 -21.29 -12.28
N LEU A 11 -21.77 -22.17 -12.20
CA LEU A 11 -23.04 -21.89 -11.51
C LEU A 11 -22.87 -21.73 -9.99
N ARG A 12 -21.90 -22.42 -9.36
CA ARG A 12 -21.58 -22.21 -7.94
C ARG A 12 -20.96 -20.83 -7.68
N MET A 13 -20.23 -20.27 -8.64
CA MET A 13 -19.64 -18.92 -8.55
C MET A 13 -20.68 -17.79 -8.67
N ALA A 14 -21.90 -18.10 -9.11
CA ALA A 14 -23.01 -17.15 -9.18
C ALA A 14 -23.86 -17.12 -7.88
N ARG A 15 -23.51 -17.90 -6.85
CA ARG A 15 -24.18 -17.86 -5.54
C ARG A 15 -23.71 -16.62 -4.78
N ILE A 16 -24.54 -15.60 -4.77
CA ILE A 16 -24.29 -14.33 -4.09
C ILE A 16 -25.20 -14.26 -2.86
N PRO A 17 -24.69 -13.84 -1.69
CA PRO A 17 -25.52 -13.63 -0.51
C PRO A 17 -26.66 -12.65 -0.77
N GLU A 18 -27.81 -12.88 -0.15
CA GLU A 18 -28.91 -11.93 -0.19
C GLU A 18 -28.45 -10.57 0.38
N GLY A 19 -28.85 -9.48 -0.31
CA GLY A 19 -28.45 -8.11 0.06
C GLY A 19 -27.05 -7.69 -0.40
N ALA A 20 -26.30 -8.56 -1.11
CA ALA A 20 -25.00 -8.18 -1.66
C ALA A 20 -25.10 -7.46 -3.01
N THR A 21 -24.22 -6.49 -3.23
CA THR A 21 -24.10 -5.70 -4.47
C THR A 21 -22.96 -6.24 -5.32
N LEU A 22 -23.17 -6.40 -6.62
CA LEU A 22 -22.14 -6.90 -7.52
C LEU A 22 -20.91 -5.95 -7.62
N ILE A 23 -19.74 -6.56 -7.78
CA ILE A 23 -18.51 -5.91 -8.22
C ILE A 23 -18.22 -6.44 -9.61
N ASP A 24 -18.28 -5.55 -10.60
CA ASP A 24 -18.01 -5.91 -11.98
C ASP A 24 -16.57 -6.41 -12.11
N ASN A 25 -16.45 -7.48 -12.89
CA ASN A 25 -15.17 -8.06 -13.25
C ASN A 25 -15.02 -7.97 -14.76
N PRO A 26 -14.31 -6.94 -15.27
CA PRO A 26 -14.19 -6.71 -16.70
C PRO A 26 -13.26 -7.74 -17.39
N VAL A 27 -12.49 -8.51 -16.60
CA VAL A 27 -11.49 -9.46 -17.12
C VAL A 27 -12.05 -10.88 -17.20
N SER A 28 -12.77 -11.33 -16.17
CA SER A 28 -13.46 -12.62 -16.18
C SER A 28 -14.93 -12.43 -15.85
N LYS A 29 -15.82 -13.04 -16.63
CA LYS A 29 -17.28 -12.86 -16.52
C LYS A 29 -17.88 -13.21 -15.14
N ALA A 30 -17.10 -13.77 -14.22
CA ALA A 30 -17.53 -14.07 -12.86
C ALA A 30 -17.37 -12.82 -11.97
N PRO A 31 -18.47 -12.21 -11.51
CA PRO A 31 -18.41 -11.00 -10.70
C PRO A 31 -17.97 -11.29 -9.27
N GLY A 32 -17.43 -10.28 -8.61
CA GLY A 32 -17.31 -10.24 -7.15
C GLY A 32 -18.59 -9.70 -6.53
N PHE A 33 -18.60 -9.53 -5.21
CA PHE A 33 -19.71 -8.91 -4.52
C PHE A 33 -19.27 -8.15 -3.27
N SER A 34 -20.08 -7.19 -2.85
CA SER A 34 -19.95 -6.45 -1.60
C SER A 34 -21.15 -6.73 -0.70
N LEU A 35 -20.91 -6.96 0.58
CA LEU A 35 -21.95 -7.04 1.62
C LEU A 35 -21.55 -6.10 2.76
N GLY A 36 -22.22 -4.96 2.87
CA GLY A 36 -21.78 -3.88 3.75
C GLY A 36 -20.36 -3.41 3.39
N ASN A 37 -19.44 -3.49 4.35
CA ASN A 37 -18.02 -3.13 4.19
C ASN A 37 -17.11 -4.33 3.85
N VAL A 38 -17.68 -5.49 3.50
CA VAL A 38 -16.93 -6.69 3.10
C VAL A 38 -17.00 -6.83 1.57
N HIS A 39 -15.85 -6.93 0.93
CA HIS A 39 -15.73 -7.03 -0.53
C HIS A 39 -15.02 -8.34 -0.91
N VAL A 40 -15.71 -9.21 -1.65
CA VAL A 40 -15.18 -10.48 -2.14
C VAL A 40 -14.86 -10.33 -3.63
N MET A 41 -13.60 -10.60 -3.97
CA MET A 41 -13.05 -10.39 -5.32
C MET A 41 -12.23 -11.60 -5.79
N ALA A 42 -11.86 -11.61 -7.06
CA ALA A 42 -11.04 -12.69 -7.62
C ALA A 42 -9.64 -12.73 -6.99
N GLY A 43 -9.10 -13.93 -6.77
CA GLY A 43 -7.75 -14.12 -6.22
C GLY A 43 -6.61 -13.92 -7.24
N VAL A 44 -6.93 -13.82 -8.53
CA VAL A 44 -5.93 -13.58 -9.59
C VAL A 44 -5.53 -12.09 -9.56
N PRO A 45 -4.23 -11.74 -9.39
CA PRO A 45 -3.83 -10.34 -9.13
C PRO A 45 -4.30 -9.32 -10.17
N SER A 46 -4.24 -9.65 -11.46
CA SER A 46 -4.69 -8.76 -12.54
C SER A 46 -6.21 -8.53 -12.52
N VAL A 47 -6.98 -9.56 -12.18
CA VAL A 47 -8.43 -9.50 -12.09
C VAL A 47 -8.85 -8.70 -10.85
N PHE A 48 -8.18 -8.97 -9.72
CA PHE A 48 -8.36 -8.21 -8.48
C PHE A 48 -8.14 -6.71 -8.70
N ALA A 49 -7.04 -6.32 -9.34
CA ALA A 49 -6.71 -4.93 -9.60
C ALA A 49 -7.82 -4.20 -10.38
N ALA A 50 -8.34 -4.83 -11.44
CA ALA A 50 -9.43 -4.27 -12.24
C ALA A 50 -10.76 -4.15 -11.45
N MET A 51 -11.05 -5.12 -10.59
CA MET A 51 -12.24 -5.08 -9.73
C MET A 51 -12.14 -3.99 -8.65
N VAL A 52 -10.94 -3.80 -8.07
CA VAL A 52 -10.68 -2.74 -7.10
C VAL A 52 -10.88 -1.37 -7.74
N GLU A 53 -10.35 -1.14 -8.94
CA GLU A 53 -10.47 0.13 -9.65
C GLU A 53 -11.94 0.56 -9.83
N GLY A 54 -12.82 -0.37 -10.23
CA GLY A 54 -14.26 -0.10 -10.33
C GLY A 54 -14.98 0.04 -8.98
N LEU A 55 -14.41 -0.49 -7.90
CA LEU A 55 -14.96 -0.37 -6.55
C LEU A 55 -14.57 0.96 -5.88
N LEU A 56 -13.38 1.51 -6.16
CA LEU A 56 -12.83 2.72 -5.51
C LEU A 56 -13.84 3.88 -5.39
N PRO A 57 -14.63 4.25 -6.42
CA PRO A 57 -15.59 5.36 -6.31
C PRO A 57 -16.74 5.13 -5.32
N ARG A 58 -17.00 3.87 -4.96
CA ARG A 58 -18.07 3.47 -4.02
C ARG A 58 -17.59 3.33 -2.58
N LEU A 59 -16.28 3.31 -2.36
CA LEU A 59 -15.72 3.22 -1.01
C LEU A 59 -15.81 4.59 -0.33
N THR A 60 -16.22 4.60 0.93
CA THR A 60 -16.15 5.80 1.75
C THR A 60 -14.67 6.16 1.93
N GLY A 61 -14.25 7.25 1.30
CA GLY A 61 -12.89 7.77 1.43
C GLY A 61 -12.64 8.41 2.80
N GLY A 62 -11.38 8.41 3.22
CA GLY A 62 -10.85 9.31 4.25
C GLY A 62 -9.98 10.39 3.62
N ALA A 63 -9.38 11.25 4.45
CA ALA A 63 -8.30 12.12 3.97
C ALA A 63 -7.21 11.26 3.31
N PRO A 64 -6.70 11.63 2.12
CA PRO A 64 -5.69 10.85 1.43
C PRO A 64 -4.44 10.73 2.30
N LEU A 65 -3.98 9.51 2.53
CA LEU A 65 -2.72 9.27 3.21
C LEU A 65 -1.59 9.57 2.23
N LEU A 66 -0.87 10.65 2.46
CA LEU A 66 0.29 11.06 1.68
C LEU A 66 1.52 10.28 2.15
N SER A 67 2.50 10.10 1.26
CA SER A 67 3.76 9.44 1.61
C SER A 67 4.96 10.08 0.92
N ALA A 68 6.05 10.24 1.66
CA ALA A 68 7.35 10.67 1.18
C ALA A 68 8.38 9.55 1.42
N THR A 69 9.39 9.45 0.55
CA THR A 69 10.44 8.41 0.66
C THR A 69 11.81 9.03 0.50
N VAL A 70 12.68 8.83 1.50
CA VAL A 70 14.08 9.24 1.51
C VAL A 70 14.95 7.99 1.41
N ARG A 71 15.89 7.99 0.46
CA ARG A 71 16.82 6.86 0.27
C ARG A 71 18.06 7.08 1.11
N ALA A 72 18.46 6.06 1.87
CA ALA A 72 19.70 6.04 2.65
C ALA A 72 20.66 4.99 2.10
N GLY A 73 21.93 5.35 1.90
CA GLY A 73 23.02 4.43 1.56
C GLY A 73 23.60 3.68 2.76
N LEU A 74 22.75 3.42 3.77
CA LEU A 74 23.12 2.91 5.08
C LEU A 74 22.32 1.64 5.41
N PRO A 75 22.91 0.66 6.10
CA PRO A 75 22.17 -0.48 6.60
C PRO A 75 21.19 -0.05 7.71
N GLU A 76 20.08 -0.77 7.85
CA GLU A 76 19.04 -0.48 8.85
C GLU A 76 19.59 -0.39 10.28
N GLY A 77 20.58 -1.21 10.64
CA GLY A 77 21.19 -1.19 11.96
C GLY A 77 21.82 0.15 12.34
N GLU A 78 22.34 0.91 11.37
CA GLU A 78 22.90 2.24 11.60
C GLU A 78 21.82 3.33 11.68
N LEU A 79 20.66 3.08 11.05
CA LEU A 79 19.54 4.02 11.01
C LEU A 79 18.61 3.86 12.22
N ALA A 80 18.49 2.65 12.77
CA ALA A 80 17.42 2.27 13.70
C ALA A 80 17.27 3.19 14.91
N ALA A 81 18.37 3.54 15.58
CA ALA A 81 18.32 4.38 16.79
C ALA A 81 17.87 5.82 16.47
N ALA A 82 18.54 6.46 15.51
CA ALA A 82 18.20 7.83 15.11
C ALA A 82 16.78 7.92 14.52
N LEU A 83 16.35 6.88 13.78
CA LEU A 83 15.00 6.81 13.23
C LEU A 83 13.94 6.65 14.33
N ALA A 84 14.25 5.91 15.39
CA ALA A 84 13.34 5.78 16.54
C ALA A 84 13.16 7.12 17.27
N ASP A 85 14.23 7.87 17.48
CA ASP A 85 14.17 9.21 18.07
C ASP A 85 13.35 10.18 17.19
N LEU A 86 13.55 10.10 15.87
CA LEU A 86 12.77 10.90 14.92
C LEU A 86 11.28 10.49 14.94
N ALA A 87 10.97 9.20 14.96
CA ALA A 87 9.59 8.71 15.07
C ALA A 87 8.92 9.20 16.35
N ALA A 88 9.65 9.29 17.47
CA ALA A 88 9.14 9.86 18.72
C ALA A 88 8.86 11.37 18.62
N ALA A 89 9.61 12.12 17.81
CA ALA A 89 9.38 13.54 17.55
C ALA A 89 8.19 13.82 16.60
N PHE A 90 7.75 12.82 15.83
CA PHE A 90 6.63 12.91 14.91
C PHE A 90 5.56 11.83 15.18
N PRO A 91 4.88 11.86 16.35
CA PRO A 91 3.96 10.79 16.77
C PRO A 91 2.71 10.65 15.87
N ASP A 92 2.41 11.68 15.08
CA ASP A 92 1.31 11.77 14.12
C ASP A 92 1.72 11.36 12.69
N VAL A 93 3.01 11.10 12.44
CA VAL A 93 3.54 10.66 11.15
C VAL A 93 4.02 9.21 11.25
N GLY A 94 3.49 8.34 10.39
CA GLY A 94 3.96 6.97 10.31
C GLY A 94 5.34 6.92 9.62
N ILE A 95 6.39 6.65 10.39
CA ILE A 95 7.77 6.52 9.89
C ILE A 95 8.18 5.04 9.88
N GLY A 96 8.74 4.57 8.77
CA GLY A 96 9.21 3.20 8.62
C GLY A 96 10.50 3.07 7.82
N CYS A 97 11.21 1.96 8.02
CA CYS A 97 12.45 1.60 7.32
C CYS A 97 12.21 0.35 6.47
N TYR A 98 12.62 0.39 5.20
CA TYR A 98 12.53 -0.74 4.28
C TYR A 98 13.92 -1.03 3.72
N PRO A 99 14.69 -1.94 4.33
CA PRO A 99 16.03 -2.29 3.87
C PRO A 99 15.99 -2.94 2.49
N PHE A 100 17.00 -2.67 1.67
CA PHE A 100 17.23 -3.31 0.39
C PHE A 100 18.73 -3.53 0.17
N ASN A 101 19.07 -4.52 -0.65
CA ASN A 101 20.45 -4.73 -1.12
C ASN A 101 20.53 -4.36 -2.59
N PHE A 102 21.45 -3.45 -2.93
CA PHE A 102 21.77 -3.13 -4.33
C PHE A 102 23.14 -3.70 -4.67
N GLY A 103 23.16 -4.94 -5.18
CA GLY A 103 24.38 -5.75 -5.22
C GLY A 103 24.88 -6.04 -3.81
N ASP A 104 26.16 -5.82 -3.55
CA ASP A 104 26.79 -6.00 -2.23
C ASP A 104 26.66 -4.77 -1.31
N ARG A 105 25.92 -3.73 -1.72
CA ARG A 105 25.73 -2.52 -0.92
C ARG A 105 24.37 -2.55 -0.22
N PRO A 106 24.33 -2.62 1.13
CA PRO A 106 23.09 -2.46 1.86
C PRO A 106 22.62 -1.00 1.80
N GLY A 107 21.32 -0.80 1.79
CA GLY A 107 20.67 0.50 1.88
C GLY A 107 19.27 0.35 2.45
N ALA A 108 18.57 1.47 2.64
CA ALA A 108 17.20 1.46 3.10
C ALA A 108 16.39 2.60 2.48
N ASN A 109 15.10 2.35 2.27
CA ASN A 109 14.13 3.40 1.98
C ASN A 109 13.42 3.76 3.28
N LEU A 110 13.59 5.01 3.72
CA LEU A 110 12.88 5.58 4.84
C LEU A 110 11.58 6.20 4.32
N VAL A 111 10.44 5.76 4.83
CA VAL A 111 9.12 6.20 4.35
C VAL A 111 8.38 6.90 5.48
N ALA A 112 7.95 8.13 5.23
CA ALA A 112 7.05 8.88 6.10
C ALA A 112 5.64 8.88 5.48
N ARG A 113 4.60 8.78 6.32
CA ARG A 113 3.19 8.82 5.90
C ARG A 113 2.37 9.70 6.83
N SER A 114 1.60 10.63 6.27
CA SER A 114 0.68 11.50 7.03
C SER A 114 -0.50 11.93 6.15
N ALA A 115 -1.63 12.23 6.76
CA ALA A 115 -2.74 12.91 6.08
C ALA A 115 -2.54 14.44 6.01
N ASP A 116 -1.61 14.98 6.81
CA ASP A 116 -1.24 16.39 6.85
C ASP A 116 0.01 16.64 5.97
N PRO A 117 -0.10 17.44 4.89
CA PRO A 117 1.00 17.74 3.99
C PRO A 117 2.17 18.47 4.67
N ASP A 118 1.90 19.38 5.61
CA ASP A 118 2.93 20.19 6.26
C ASP A 118 3.72 19.34 7.25
N ARG A 119 3.03 18.45 7.98
CA ARG A 119 3.69 17.46 8.85
C ARG A 119 4.51 16.46 8.04
N LEU A 120 4.01 16.02 6.88
CA LEU A 120 4.77 15.15 5.99
C LEU A 120 6.05 15.82 5.50
N ALA A 121 5.97 17.07 5.02
CA ALA A 121 7.12 17.82 4.53
C ALA A 121 8.17 18.04 5.63
N ALA A 122 7.73 18.34 6.86
CA ALA A 122 8.63 18.49 8.00
C ALA A 122 9.35 17.16 8.35
N ALA A 123 8.62 16.04 8.34
CA ALA A 123 9.20 14.72 8.59
C ALA A 123 10.18 14.29 7.47
N GLU A 124 9.84 14.56 6.21
CA GLU A 124 10.72 14.29 5.06
C GLU A 124 12.03 15.08 5.15
N ALA A 125 11.96 16.38 5.46
CA ALA A 125 13.15 17.20 5.64
C ALA A 125 14.03 16.70 6.80
N ALA A 126 13.42 16.29 7.90
CA ALA A 126 14.14 15.74 9.05
C ALA A 126 14.78 14.37 8.74
N LEU A 127 14.09 13.51 7.98
CA LEU A 127 14.66 12.25 7.47
C LEU A 127 15.86 12.51 6.56
N ALA A 128 15.75 13.47 5.64
CA ALA A 128 16.84 13.83 4.74
C ALA A 128 18.06 14.38 5.49
N ALA A 129 17.85 15.22 6.50
CA ALA A 129 18.91 15.74 7.36
C ALA A 129 19.60 14.61 8.15
N LEU A 130 18.81 13.72 8.77
CA LEU A 130 19.33 12.56 9.51
C LEU A 130 20.22 11.68 8.64
N VAL A 131 19.78 11.38 7.40
CA VAL A 131 20.57 10.57 6.46
C VAL A 131 21.87 11.29 6.08
N ALA A 132 21.80 12.59 5.77
CA ALA A 132 22.97 13.38 5.42
C ALA A 132 24.00 13.44 6.55
N ASP A 133 23.55 13.62 7.81
CA ASP A 133 24.42 13.68 8.98
C ASP A 133 25.12 12.34 9.23
N LEU A 134 24.39 11.22 9.13
CA LEU A 134 24.97 9.89 9.30
C LEU A 134 25.95 9.53 8.17
N GLU A 135 25.65 9.93 6.92
CA GLU A 135 26.57 9.71 5.79
C GLU A 135 27.82 10.59 5.90
N ALA A 136 27.70 11.84 6.35
CA ALA A 136 28.83 12.74 6.56
C ALA A 136 29.75 12.26 7.69
N GLY A 137 29.21 11.65 8.75
CA GLY A 137 29.99 11.08 9.84
C GLY A 137 30.84 9.85 9.48
N ARG A 138 30.71 9.31 8.26
CA ARG A 138 31.51 8.19 7.76
C ARG A 138 32.78 8.62 7.00
N GLY A 139 32.92 9.91 6.68
CA GLY A 139 34.07 10.48 5.97
C GLY A 139 35.18 10.92 6.91
#